data_AF-A0A315X7Q9-F1
#
_entry.id   AF-A0A315X7Q9-F1
#
_cell.length_a   1.000
_cell.length_b   1.000
_cell.length_c   1.000
_cell.angle_alpha   90.00
_cell.angle_beta   90.00
_cell.angle_gamma   90.00
#
_symmetry.space_group_name_H-M   'P 1'
#
loop_
_entity.id
_entity.type
_entity.pdbx_description
1 polymer ?
#
loop_
_entity_poly.entity_id
_entity_poly.type
_entity_poly.pdbx_seq_one_letter_code
_entity_poly.pdbx_strand_id
1 'polypeptide(L)'
;MAIQGQGQVDYDWLTASRVRVLRELADDRTEREAAERLGVSYTSVRSAVQVLKGYTGCESVHDLRRWWRQNRESWAEWLLEQGGVSTNGT
;
A
#
# COMPACT_ATOMS: atom_id res chain seq x y z
N MET A 1 5.71 20.95 -21.82
CA MET A 1 6.92 20.28 -21.29
C MET A 1 6.50 18.96 -20.70
N ALA A 2 6.82 17.85 -21.36
CA ALA A 2 6.51 16.51 -20.89
C ALA A 2 7.73 15.98 -20.13
N ILE A 3 7.65 15.94 -18.80
CA ILE A 3 8.63 15.23 -17.98
C ILE A 3 8.17 13.78 -17.91
N GLN A 4 8.44 13.02 -18.97
CA GLN A 4 8.44 11.55 -18.91
C GLN A 4 9.78 11.12 -18.30
N GLY A 5 9.96 11.40 -17.01
CA GLY A 5 10.96 10.74 -16.21
C GLY A 5 10.31 9.51 -15.61
N GLN A 6 10.86 8.32 -15.87
CA GLN A 6 10.60 7.13 -15.06
C GLN A 6 11.12 7.43 -13.64
N GLY A 7 10.33 8.17 -12.86
CA GLY A 7 10.62 8.40 -11.46
C GLY A 7 10.43 7.06 -10.74
N GLN A 8 11.50 6.52 -10.17
CA GLN A 8 11.43 5.39 -9.26
C GLN A 8 10.34 5.70 -8.22
N VAL A 9 9.31 4.85 -8.16
CA VAL A 9 8.21 5.06 -7.21
C VAL A 9 8.78 4.86 -5.82
N ASP A 10 8.84 5.94 -5.04
CA ASP A 10 9.25 5.88 -3.64
C ASP A 10 8.06 5.42 -2.78
N TYR A 11 8.27 4.33 -2.05
CA TYR A 11 7.30 3.73 -1.15
C TYR A 11 7.67 3.90 0.34
N ASP A 12 8.59 4.80 0.71
CA ASP A 12 8.97 5.04 2.12
C ASP A 12 7.76 5.35 3.03
N TRP A 13 6.76 6.05 2.49
CA TRP A 13 5.51 6.33 3.19
C TRP A 13 4.65 5.08 3.44
N LEU A 14 4.91 3.95 2.78
CA LEU A 14 4.13 2.72 2.91
C LEU A 14 4.70 1.77 3.96
N THR A 15 4.52 2.13 5.23
CA THR A 15 4.98 1.35 6.38
C THR A 15 4.32 -0.03 6.48
N ALA A 16 4.96 -0.95 7.19
CA ALA A 16 4.44 -2.32 7.41
C ALA A 16 3.00 -2.35 7.95
N SER A 17 2.64 -1.42 8.84
CA SER A 17 1.27 -1.32 9.37
C SER A 17 0.25 -0.91 8.29
N ARG A 18 0.63 0.02 7.39
CA ARG A 18 -0.23 0.44 6.27
C ARG A 18 -0.37 -0.67 5.24
N VAL A 19 0.69 -1.44 4.98
CA VAL A 19 0.67 -2.64 4.12
C VAL A 19 -0.27 -3.71 4.67
N ARG A 20 -0.25 -3.97 5.99
CA ARG A 20 -1.19 -4.90 6.62
C ARG A 20 -2.65 -4.49 6.41
N VAL A 21 -2.95 -3.19 6.54
CA VAL A 21 -4.29 -2.65 6.23
C VAL A 21 -4.65 -2.85 4.76
N LEU A 22 -3.76 -2.50 3.82
CA LEU A 22 -4.00 -2.69 2.38
C LEU A 22 -4.25 -4.15 2.02
N ARG A 23 -3.52 -5.09 2.64
CA ARG A 23 -3.71 -6.53 2.45
C ARG A 23 -5.11 -6.97 2.85
N GLU A 24 -5.56 -6.64 4.06
CA GLU A 24 -6.92 -7.01 4.51
C GLU A 24 -7.99 -6.40 3.58
N LEU A 25 -7.83 -5.14 3.18
CA LEU A 25 -8.76 -4.50 2.25
C LEU A 25 -8.78 -5.20 0.89
N ALA A 26 -7.63 -5.63 0.36
CA ALA A 26 -7.53 -6.33 -0.91
C ALA A 26 -8.13 -7.75 -0.89
N ASP A 27 -8.29 -8.34 0.30
CA ASP A 27 -9.08 -9.55 0.54
C ASP A 27 -10.59 -9.24 0.71
N ASP A 28 -11.03 -8.11 0.17
CA ASP A 28 -12.41 -7.59 0.16
C ASP A 28 -13.04 -7.33 1.54
N ARG A 29 -12.23 -7.34 2.61
CA ARG A 29 -12.68 -6.98 3.96
C ARG A 29 -13.07 -5.51 4.06
N THR A 30 -14.04 -5.25 4.93
CA THR A 30 -14.35 -3.90 5.39
C THR A 30 -13.26 -3.40 6.34
N GLU A 31 -13.20 -2.08 6.53
CA GLU A 31 -12.29 -1.46 7.53
C GLU A 31 -12.51 -2.01 8.96
N ARG A 32 -13.76 -2.37 9.29
CA ARG A 32 -14.11 -2.92 10.60
C ARG A 32 -13.59 -4.33 10.78
N GLU A 33 -13.82 -5.22 9.81
CA GLU A 33 -13.28 -6.58 9.86
C GLU A 33 -11.76 -6.59 9.83
N ALA A 34 -11.14 -5.69 9.04
CA ALA A 34 -9.69 -5.52 9.03
C ALA A 34 -9.18 -5.13 10.43
N ALA A 35 -9.85 -4.20 11.13
CA ALA A 35 -9.48 -3.82 12.48
C ALA A 35 -9.56 -5.00 13.47
N GLU A 36 -10.66 -5.75 13.42
CA GLU A 36 -10.87 -6.94 14.26
C GLU A 36 -9.78 -8.00 14.02
N ARG A 37 -9.45 -8.27 12.75
CA ARG A 37 -8.43 -9.27 12.38
C ARG A 37 -7.01 -8.85 12.73
N LEU A 38 -6.70 -7.56 12.58
CA LEU A 38 -5.39 -7.02 12.93
C LEU A 38 -5.23 -6.78 14.43
N GLY A 39 -6.31 -6.91 15.22
CA GLY A 39 -6.28 -6.66 16.66
C GLY A 39 -6.03 -5.20 17.02
N VAL A 40 -6.49 -4.27 16.17
CA VAL A 40 -6.33 -2.82 16.35
C VAL A 40 -7.69 -2.12 16.40
N SER A 41 -7.70 -0.87 16.83
CA SER A 41 -8.94 -0.08 16.86
C SER A 41 -9.43 0.25 15.44
N TYR A 42 -10.76 0.34 15.27
CA TYR A 42 -11.38 0.78 14.01
C TYR A 42 -10.88 2.17 13.59
N THR A 43 -10.69 3.09 14.55
CA THR A 43 -10.15 4.43 14.27
C THR A 43 -8.72 4.39 13.75
N SER A 44 -7.87 3.46 14.22
CA SER A 44 -6.52 3.26 13.66
C SER A 44 -6.56 2.84 12.20
N VAL A 45 -7.42 1.89 11.84
CA VAL A 45 -7.59 1.46 10.43
C VAL A 45 -8.13 2.60 9.59
N ARG A 46 -9.16 3.30 10.06
CA ARG A 46 -9.75 4.44 9.35
C ARG A 46 -8.72 5.55 9.09
N SER A 47 -7.89 5.89 10.08
CA SER A 47 -6.81 6.86 9.91
C SER A 47 -5.75 6.37 8.92
N ALA A 48 -5.38 5.08 8.95
CA ALA A 48 -4.47 4.52 7.96
C ALA A 48 -5.04 4.61 6.54
N VAL A 49 -6.32 4.31 6.34
CA VAL A 49 -7.01 4.45 5.05
C VAL A 49 -6.98 5.89 4.55
N GLN A 50 -7.26 6.88 5.41
CA GLN A 50 -7.20 8.30 5.00
C GLN A 50 -5.80 8.71 4.54
N VAL A 51 -4.76 8.28 5.25
CA VAL A 51 -3.36 8.54 4.86
C VAL A 51 -3.03 7.85 3.53
N LEU A 52 -3.42 6.59 3.37
CA LEU A 52 -3.23 5.83 2.13
C LEU A 52 -3.90 6.53 0.94
N LYS A 53 -5.13 7.04 1.10
CA LYS A 53 -5.80 7.84 0.07
C LYS A 53 -5.03 9.11 -0.27
N GLY A 54 -4.51 9.81 0.73
CA GLY A 54 -3.71 11.03 0.53
C GLY A 54 -2.46 10.81 -0.31
N TYR A 55 -1.73 9.72 -0.09
CA TYR A 55 -0.52 9.40 -0.86
C TYR A 55 -0.80 8.82 -2.25
N THR A 56 -1.88 8.04 -2.39
CA THR A 56 -2.20 7.35 -3.66
C THR A 56 -3.10 8.18 -4.59
N GLY A 57 -3.73 9.24 -4.08
CA GLY A 57 -4.78 9.96 -4.79
C GLY A 57 -6.10 9.20 -4.93
N CYS A 58 -6.25 8.04 -4.28
CA CYS A 58 -7.47 7.24 -4.34
C CYS A 58 -8.62 7.88 -3.56
N GLU A 59 -9.82 7.90 -4.13
CA GLU A 59 -11.00 8.50 -3.48
C GLU A 59 -11.76 7.47 -2.64
N SER A 60 -11.74 6.19 -3.03
CA SER A 60 -12.47 5.12 -2.37
C SER A 60 -11.57 3.98 -1.87
N VAL A 61 -12.13 3.13 -1.00
CA VAL A 61 -11.47 1.88 -0.58
C VAL A 61 -11.35 0.92 -1.76
N HIS A 62 -12.31 0.92 -2.69
CA HIS A 62 -12.23 0.10 -3.89
C HIS A 62 -11.04 0.49 -4.77
N ASP A 63 -10.77 1.79 -4.92
CA ASP A 63 -9.61 2.29 -5.65
C ASP A 63 -8.31 1.89 -4.95
N LEU A 64 -8.25 1.99 -3.62
CA LEU A 64 -7.11 1.51 -2.84
C LEU A 64 -6.86 0.00 -3.02
N ARG A 65 -7.92 -0.82 -3.05
CA ARG A 65 -7.81 -2.26 -3.34
C ARG A 65 -7.20 -2.49 -4.71
N ARG A 66 -7.73 -1.81 -5.72
CA ARG A 66 -7.26 -1.90 -7.11
C ARG A 66 -5.83 -1.40 -7.26
N TRP A 67 -5.47 -0.31 -6.59
CA TRP A 67 -4.12 0.25 -6.55
C TRP A 67 -3.14 -0.74 -5.92
N TRP A 68 -3.48 -1.31 -4.76
CA TRP A 68 -2.61 -2.27 -4.08
C TRP A 68 -2.39 -3.53 -4.89
N ARG A 69 -3.43 -4.07 -5.54
CA ARG A 69 -3.29 -5.24 -6.43
C ARG A 69 -2.31 -4.98 -7.59
N GLN A 70 -2.22 -3.74 -8.09
CA GLN A 70 -1.30 -3.37 -9.17
C GLN A 70 0.11 -3.05 -8.68
N ASN A 71 0.26 -2.52 -7.46
CA ASN A 71 1.54 -1.97 -6.97
C ASN A 71 2.26 -2.89 -5.97
N ARG A 72 1.61 -3.93 -5.43
CA ARG A 72 2.18 -4.78 -4.39
C ARG A 72 3.48 -5.49 -4.80
N GLU A 73 3.61 -5.84 -6.08
CA GLU A 73 4.80 -6.50 -6.62
C GLU A 73 5.96 -5.51 -6.73
N SER A 74 5.73 -4.35 -7.34
CA SER A 74 6.71 -3.25 -7.38
C SER A 74 7.11 -2.76 -5.99
N TRP A 75 6.18 -2.74 -5.03
CA TRP A 75 6.50 -2.44 -3.63
C TRP A 75 7.41 -3.50 -3.00
N ALA A 76 7.14 -4.78 -3.26
CA ALA A 76 7.96 -5.87 -2.75
C ALA A 76 9.37 -5.85 -3.36
N GLU A 77 9.48 -5.58 -4.66
CA GLU A 77 10.76 -5.37 -5.34
C GLU A 77 11.52 -4.18 -4.73
N TRP A 78 10.87 -3.02 -4.59
CA TRP A 78 11.45 -1.85 -3.95
C TRP A 78 11.94 -2.18 -2.52
N LEU A 79 11.17 -2.93 -1.72
CA LEU A 79 11.57 -3.32 -0.37
C LEU A 79 12.80 -4.24 -0.38
N LEU A 80 12.90 -5.16 -1.34
CA LEU A 80 14.08 -6.02 -1.50
C LEU A 80 15.31 -5.21 -1.90
N GLU A 81 15.16 -4.25 -2.82
CA GLU A 81 16.22 -3.33 -3.22
C GLU A 81 16.73 -2.50 -2.04
N GLN A 82 15.83 -1.94 -1.21
CA GLN A 82 16.19 -1.23 0.02
C GLN A 82 16.90 -2.12 1.04
N GLY A 83 16.55 -3.42 1.06
CA GLY A 83 17.23 -4.44 1.86
C GLY A 83 18.60 -4.88 1.31
N GLY A 84 19.05 -4.31 0.18
CA GLY A 84 20.31 -4.68 -0.48
C GLY A 84 20.23 -5.99 -1.27
N VAL A 85 19.03 -6.52 -1.51
CA VAL A 85 18.81 -7.70 -2.33
C VAL A 85 18.52 -7.24 -3.76
N SER A 86 19.49 -7.42 -4.66
CA SER A 86 19.25 -7.20 -6.09
C SER A 86 18.31 -8.27 -6.63
N THR A 87 17.15 -7.88 -7.15
CA THR A 87 16.18 -8.76 -7.84
C THR A 87 16.59 -9.09 -9.27
N ASN A 88 17.82 -8.76 -9.67
CA ASN A 88 18.32 -8.95 -11.03
C ASN A 88 18.58 -10.44 -11.30
N GLY A 89 17.57 -11.13 -11.85
CA GLY A 89 17.71 -12.52 -12.27
C GLY A 89 16.41 -13.13 -12.78
N THR A 90 16.06 -12.89 -14.04
CA THR A 90 15.87 -13.93 -15.07
C THR A 90 15.98 -13.30 -16.46
#